data_AF-A0A950HTE2-F1
#
_entry.id   AF-A0A950HTE2-F1
#
_cell.length_a   1.000
_cell.length_b   1.000
_cell.length_c   1.000
_cell.angle_alpha   90.00
_cell.angle_beta   90.00
_cell.angle_gamma   90.00
#
_symmetry.space_group_name_H-M   'P 1'
#
loop_
_entity.id
_entity.type
_entity.pdbx_description
1 polymer ?
#
loop_
_entity_poly.entity_id
_entity_poly.type
_entity_poly.pdbx_seq_one_letter_code
_entity_poly.pdbx_strand_id
1 'polypeptide(L)'
;MKDAVIPQVRVESELRAKLDAVLRPGETLTEFVEGAVRNAVEYRRVQTDFASRCEASLAEYERTGVSIPAAQVIAKLESKLAKRRKQLGG
;
A
#
# COMPACT_ATOMS: atom_id res chain seq x y z
N MET A 1 -23.69 -0.64 0.54
CA MET A 1 -24.26 0.34 -0.41
C MET A 1 -23.20 1.40 -0.66
N LYS A 2 -23.00 1.89 -1.89
CA LYS A 2 -22.11 3.05 -2.17
C LYS A 2 -22.95 4.31 -1.95
N ASP A 3 -22.57 5.15 -0.98
CA ASP A 3 -23.36 6.28 -0.46
C ASP A 3 -22.77 7.66 -0.81
N ALA A 4 -21.56 7.70 -1.35
CA ALA A 4 -20.87 8.90 -1.81
C ALA A 4 -20.42 8.78 -3.27
N VAL A 5 -20.24 9.94 -3.93
CA VAL A 5 -19.90 10.04 -5.35
C VAL A 5 -18.55 10.76 -5.49
N ILE A 6 -17.67 10.20 -6.33
CA ILE A 6 -16.43 10.87 -6.73
C ILE A 6 -16.79 11.94 -7.77
N PRO A 7 -16.23 13.17 -7.70
CA PRO A 7 -16.51 14.22 -8.67
C PRO A 7 -16.28 13.79 -10.12
N GLN A 8 -16.97 14.43 -11.06
CA GLN A 8 -16.73 14.19 -12.48
C GLN A 8 -15.36 14.72 -12.88
N VAL A 9 -14.53 13.86 -13.47
CA VAL A 9 -13.18 14.19 -13.93
C VAL A 9 -13.17 14.20 -15.45
N ARG A 10 -12.75 15.32 -16.05
CA ARG A 10 -12.46 15.38 -17.49
C ARG A 10 -11.12 14.73 -17.74
N VAL A 11 -11.07 13.83 -18.72
CA VAL A 11 -9.87 13.11 -19.13
C VAL A 11 -9.70 13.22 -20.63
N GLU A 12 -8.47 13.04 -21.10
CA GLU A 12 -8.17 12.94 -22.52
C GLU A 12 -8.84 11.70 -23.12
N SER A 13 -9.29 11.81 -24.38
CA SER A 13 -9.93 10.71 -25.10
C SER A 13 -9.03 9.48 -25.22
N GLU A 14 -7.72 9.67 -25.34
CA GLU A 14 -6.76 8.56 -25.39
C GLU A 14 -6.72 7.78 -24.07
N LEU A 15 -6.71 8.47 -22.93
CA LEU A 15 -6.77 7.82 -21.62
C LEU A 15 -8.08 7.03 -21.46
N ARG A 16 -9.20 7.61 -21.90
CA ARG A 16 -10.49 6.91 -21.87
C ARG A 16 -10.46 5.62 -22.70
N ALA A 17 -9.93 5.67 -23.92
CA ALA A 17 -9.81 4.49 -24.76
C ALA A 17 -8.93 3.40 -24.12
N LYS A 18 -7.81 3.79 -23.50
CA LYS A 18 -6.93 2.85 -22.77
C LYS A 18 -7.64 2.20 -21.58
N LEU A 19 -8.47 2.95 -20.85
CA LEU A 19 -9.24 2.41 -19.73
C LEU A 19 -10.24 1.34 -20.20
N ASP A 20 -10.99 1.61 -21.25
CA ASP A 20 -11.98 0.67 -21.78
C ASP A 20 -11.31 -0.63 -22.28
N ALA A 21 -10.08 -0.54 -22.81
CA ALA A 21 -9.31 -1.68 -23.31
C ALA A 21 -8.74 -2.62 -22.23
N VAL A 22 -8.61 -2.16 -20.97
CA VAL A 22 -8.02 -2.95 -19.88
C VAL A 22 -9.04 -3.57 -18.93
N LEU A 23 -10.34 -3.33 -19.15
CA LEU A 23 -11.40 -3.90 -18.33
C LEU A 23 -11.45 -5.42 -18.47
N ARG A 24 -11.70 -6.09 -17.35
CA ARG A 24 -11.91 -7.54 -17.30
C ARG A 24 -13.34 -7.89 -17.73
N PRO A 25 -13.61 -9.14 -18.14
CA PRO A 25 -14.97 -9.57 -18.48
C PRO A 25 -15.95 -9.31 -17.33
N GLY A 26 -16.99 -8.52 -17.60
CA GLY A 26 -18.01 -8.14 -16.62
C GLY A 26 -17.62 -6.99 -15.67
N GLU A 27 -16.41 -6.43 -15.78
CA GLU A 27 -15.98 -5.26 -15.00
C GLU A 27 -16.46 -3.97 -15.67
N THR A 28 -17.04 -3.08 -14.86
CA THR A 28 -17.46 -1.75 -15.32
C THR A 28 -16.36 -0.72 -15.11
N LEU A 29 -16.37 0.35 -15.91
CA LEU A 29 -15.47 1.49 -15.74
C LEU A 29 -15.57 2.10 -14.32
N THR A 30 -16.77 2.15 -13.75
CA THR A 30 -17.00 2.66 -12.39
C THR A 30 -16.33 1.79 -11.33
N GLU A 31 -16.38 0.45 -11.46
CA GLU A 31 -15.71 -0.47 -10.55
C GLU A 31 -14.19 -0.33 -10.66
N PHE A 32 -13.67 -0.26 -11.89
CA PHE A 32 -12.25 -0.06 -12.13
C PHE A 32 -11.75 1.26 -11.49
N VAL A 33 -12.45 2.37 -11.74
CA VAL A 33 -12.07 3.70 -11.19
C VAL A 33 -12.15 3.71 -9.66
N GLU A 34 -13.21 3.13 -9.08
CA GLU A 34 -13.33 3.04 -7.62
C GLU A 34 -12.19 2.21 -7.02
N GLY A 35 -11.85 1.07 -7.62
CA GLY A 35 -10.72 0.24 -7.20
C GLY A 35 -9.39 0.98 -7.29
N ALA A 36 -9.14 1.69 -8.40
CA ALA A 36 -7.94 2.48 -8.59
C ALA A 36 -7.80 3.59 -7.53
N VAL A 37 -8.89 4.32 -7.26
CA VAL A 37 -8.91 5.39 -6.24
C VAL A 37 -8.68 4.81 -4.85
N ARG A 38 -9.35 3.70 -4.49
CA ARG A 38 -9.14 3.01 -3.21
C ARG A 38 -7.68 2.61 -3.04
N ASN A 39 -7.07 1.98 -4.05
CA ASN A 39 -5.67 1.57 -4.00
C ASN A 39 -4.73 2.77 -3.84
N ALA A 40 -4.99 3.87 -4.54
CA ALA A 40 -4.20 5.09 -4.44
C ALA A 40 -4.30 5.74 -3.05
N VAL A 41 -5.50 5.77 -2.46
CA VAL A 41 -5.73 6.27 -1.09
C VAL A 41 -4.97 5.43 -0.08
N GLU A 42 -5.11 4.10 -0.15
CA GLU A 42 -4.42 3.19 0.77
C GLU A 42 -2.89 3.31 0.64
N TYR A 43 -2.38 3.36 -0.59
CA TYR A 43 -0.96 3.55 -0.84
C TYR A 43 -0.43 4.85 -0.23
N ARG A 44 -1.12 5.98 -0.45
CA ARG A 44 -0.72 7.28 0.11
C ARG A 44 -0.78 7.27 1.63
N ARG A 45 -1.83 6.69 2.23
CA ARG A 45 -1.94 6.54 3.68
C ARG A 45 -0.75 5.78 4.25
N VAL A 46 -0.45 4.59 3.70
CA VAL A 46 0.67 3.77 4.14
C VAL A 46 2.01 4.50 3.97
N GLN A 47 2.19 5.23 2.88
CA GLN A 47 3.40 6.01 2.62
C GLN A 47 3.58 7.15 3.65
N THR A 48 2.52 7.92 3.93
CA THR A 48 2.53 8.97 4.95
C THR A 48 2.79 8.41 6.34
N ASP A 49 2.12 7.30 6.70
CA ASP A 49 2.32 6.64 7.99
C ASP A 49 3.73 6.06 8.12
N PHE A 50 4.31 5.58 7.03
CA PHE A 50 5.71 5.12 7.01
C PHE A 50 6.68 6.28 7.23
N ALA A 51 6.51 7.40 6.51
CA ALA A 51 7.35 8.58 6.68
C ALA A 51 7.31 9.11 8.12
N SER A 52 6.11 9.25 8.69
CA SER A 52 5.94 9.70 10.09
C SER A 52 6.63 8.76 11.09
N ARG A 53 6.56 7.43 10.89
CA ARG A 53 7.27 6.46 11.74
C ARG A 53 8.78 6.57 11.60
N CYS A 54 9.29 6.80 10.40
CA CYS A 54 10.72 7.00 10.16
C CYS A 54 11.24 8.27 10.85
N GLU A 55 10.52 9.39 10.72
CA GLU A 55 10.86 10.65 11.40
C GLU A 55 10.87 10.48 12.92
N ALA A 56 9.84 9.86 13.49
CA ALA A 56 9.79 9.60 14.93
C ALA A 56 10.94 8.69 15.40
N SER A 57 11.27 7.65 14.63
CA SER A 57 12.38 6.74 14.94
C SER A 57 13.74 7.45 14.87
N LEU A 58 13.92 8.36 13.92
CA LEU A 58 15.15 9.15 13.79
C LEU A 58 15.29 10.10 14.98
N ALA A 59 14.24 10.84 15.32
CA ALA A 59 14.25 11.76 16.46
C ALA A 59 14.56 11.03 17.78
N GLU A 60 14.03 9.82 17.98
CA GLU A 60 14.33 9.01 19.15
C GLU A 60 15.80 8.54 19.18
N TYR A 61 16.34 8.16 18.03
CA TYR A 61 17.76 7.81 17.91
C TYR A 61 18.66 9.01 18.18
N GLU A 62 18.35 10.19 17.62
CA GLU A 62 19.11 11.42 17.87
C GLU A 62 19.11 11.80 19.37
N ARG A 63 17.99 11.55 20.06
CA ARG A 63 17.85 11.83 21.50
C ARG A 63 18.59 10.83 22.39
N THR A 64 18.62 9.55 22.02
CA THR A 64 19.05 8.45 22.92
C THR A 64 20.34 7.77 22.49
N GLY A 65 20.71 7.85 21.21
CA GLY A 65 21.76 7.06 20.58
C GLY A 65 21.44 5.56 20.47
N VAL A 66 20.24 5.12 20.88
CA VAL A 66 19.88 3.70 20.93
C VAL A 66 19.35 3.24 19.57
N SER A 67 19.99 2.22 19.00
CA SER A 67 19.55 1.57 17.77
C SER A 67 19.59 0.05 17.89
N ILE A 68 18.88 -0.64 16.98
CA ILE A 68 18.90 -2.09 16.89
C ILE A 68 19.80 -2.49 15.72
N PRO A 69 20.82 -3.36 15.93
CA PRO A 69 21.65 -3.85 14.84
C PRO A 69 20.83 -4.54 13.75
N ALA A 70 21.14 -4.24 12.48
CA ALA A 70 20.42 -4.81 11.33
C ALA A 70 20.38 -6.35 11.36
N ALA A 71 21.48 -7.00 11.75
CA ALA A 71 21.56 -8.45 11.88
C ALA A 71 20.50 -9.02 12.85
N GLN A 72 20.23 -8.33 13.96
CA GLN A 72 19.20 -8.75 14.92
C GLN A 72 17.79 -8.62 14.33
N VAL A 73 17.53 -7.55 13.57
CA VAL A 73 16.25 -7.36 12.88
C VAL A 73 16.03 -8.46 11.84
N ILE A 74 17.02 -8.74 10.99
CA ILE A 74 16.94 -9.75 9.94
C ILE A 74 16.70 -11.14 10.55
N ALA A 75 17.48 -11.54 11.56
CA ALA A 75 17.32 -12.83 12.23
C ALA A 75 15.90 -13.01 12.82
N LYS A 76 15.32 -11.94 13.38
CA LYS A 76 13.95 -11.96 13.90
C LYS A 76 12.92 -12.16 12.78
N LEU A 77 13.11 -11.51 11.62
CA LEU A 77 12.22 -11.66 10.47
C LEU A 77 12.31 -13.07 9.88
N GLU A 78 13.51 -13.61 9.71
CA GLU A 78 13.73 -14.99 9.26
C GLU A 78 13.07 -16.01 10.18
N SER A 79 13.19 -15.82 11.50
CA SER A 79 12.50 -16.67 12.48
C SER A 79 10.98 -16.64 12.32
N LYS A 80 10.39 -15.46 12.11
CA LYS A 80 8.94 -15.32 11.85
C LYS A 80 8.54 -16.04 10.57
N LEU A 81 9.31 -15.88 9.49
CA LEU A 81 9.06 -16.55 8.22
C LEU A 81 9.16 -18.08 8.35
N ALA A 82 10.20 -18.59 9.03
CA ALA A 82 10.37 -20.01 9.27
C ALA A 82 9.20 -20.61 10.06
N LYS A 83 8.72 -19.92 11.10
CA LYS A 83 7.51 -20.34 11.85
C LYS A 83 6.29 -20.40 10.94
N ARG A 84 6.09 -19.39 10.10
CA ARG A 84 4.93 -19.35 9.19
C ARG A 84 4.99 -20.45 8.13
N ARG A 85 6.17 -20.76 7.59
CA ARG A 85 6.38 -21.86 6.64
C ARG A 85 6.01 -23.21 7.24
N LYS A 86 6.47 -23.51 8.46
CA LYS A 86 6.11 -24.74 9.18
C LYS A 86 4.60 -24.88 9.41
N GLN A 87 3.90 -23.78 9.71
CA GLN A 87 2.43 -23.79 9.89
C GLN A 87 1.67 -24.07 8.59
N LEU A 88 2.23 -23.66 7.44
CA LEU A 88 1.61 -23.84 6.12
C LEU A 88 1.94 -25.19 5.48
N GLY A 89 2.55 -26.11 6.24
CA GLY A 89 2.91 -27.45 5.75
C GLY A 89 4.16 -27.50 4.89
N GLY A 90 5.06 -26.53 5.03
CA GLY A 90 6.45 -26.69 4.59
C GLY A 90 7.20 -27.72 5.43
#